data_AF-A0A7J8GL27-F1
#
_entry.id   AF-A0A7J8GL27-F1
#
_cell.length_a   1.000
_cell.length_b   1.000
_cell.length_c   1.000
_cell.angle_alpha   90.00
_cell.angle_beta   90.00
_cell.angle_gamma   90.00
#
_symmetry.space_group_name_H-M   'P 1'
#
loop_
_entity.id
_entity.type
_entity.pdbx_description
1 polymer ?
#
loop_
_entity_poly.entity_id
_entity_poly.type
_entity_poly.pdbx_seq_one_letter_code
_entity_poly.pdbx_strand_id
1 'polypeptide(L)'
;METLLLMVDESSLAVEWGAPDGRNRPSPVWLCDLLPQQTFRVIWTAGNVQKECVLLKGHQEGWCWDLATDEQLFRYELSMEKSTVLRSELKYCKELQELEPENKWCLLTFILLMQLLDPLLYEKEMLQYFQTLKTVDPVRAAYLDNLCSKFLLENSMLKMEYAEVHMLHLSHKGLTMLCHLEQLFLVTHFDLLHKHL
;
A
#
# COMPACT_ATOMS: atom_id res chain seq x y z
N MET A 1 -13.11 16.09 21.91
CA MET A 1 -13.38 16.71 20.60
C MET A 1 -13.51 15.57 19.62
N GLU A 2 -14.73 15.30 19.17
CA GLU A 2 -15.01 14.23 18.21
C GLU A 2 -14.39 14.64 16.86
N THR A 3 -13.31 13.96 16.49
CA THR A 3 -12.59 14.21 15.23
C THR A 3 -13.34 13.66 14.01
N LEU A 4 -14.33 12.79 14.23
CA LEU A 4 -15.15 12.14 13.20
C LEU A 4 -16.63 12.48 13.39
N LEU A 5 -17.25 13.02 12.37
CA LEU A 5 -18.69 13.26 12.30
C LEU A 5 -19.32 12.34 11.26
N LEU A 6 -20.51 11.82 11.57
CA LEU A 6 -21.30 11.04 10.63
C LEU A 6 -22.54 11.83 10.19
N MET A 7 -22.74 11.89 8.89
CA MET A 7 -23.96 12.38 8.25
C MET A 7 -24.64 11.17 7.58
N VAL A 8 -25.93 11.00 7.85
CA VAL A 8 -26.75 9.96 7.21
C VAL A 8 -27.95 10.64 6.57
N ASP A 9 -28.15 10.39 5.27
CA ASP A 9 -29.18 11.05 4.46
C ASP A 9 -29.20 12.58 4.68
N GLU A 10 -28.02 13.22 4.60
CA GLU A 10 -27.77 14.65 4.83
C GLU A 10 -28.07 15.18 6.25
N SER A 11 -28.38 14.31 7.21
CA SER A 11 -28.63 14.65 8.61
C SER A 11 -27.49 14.21 9.51
N SER A 12 -27.08 15.05 10.46
CA SER A 12 -26.03 14.69 11.42
C SER A 12 -26.54 13.62 12.39
N LEU A 13 -25.78 12.54 12.54
CA LEU A 13 -26.07 11.46 13.47
C LEU A 13 -24.96 11.37 14.52
N ALA A 14 -25.33 11.49 15.79
CA ALA A 14 -24.43 11.25 16.90
C ALA A 14 -24.21 9.74 17.05
N VAL A 15 -22.94 9.31 17.00
CA VAL A 15 -22.54 7.90 17.12
C VAL A 15 -21.34 7.76 18.03
N GLU A 16 -21.23 6.61 18.68
CA GLU A 16 -20.03 6.24 19.43
C GLU A 16 -19.04 5.56 18.50
N TRP A 17 -17.89 6.21 18.28
CA TRP A 17 -16.79 5.64 17.54
C TRP A 17 -15.91 4.78 18.45
N GLY A 18 -15.58 3.57 17.99
CA GLY A 18 -14.69 2.64 18.69
C GLY A 18 -13.63 2.03 17.79
N ALA A 19 -12.46 1.73 18.36
CA ALA A 19 -11.49 0.86 17.69
C ALA A 19 -11.97 -0.61 17.76
N PRO A 20 -11.56 -1.48 16.82
CA PRO A 20 -12.00 -2.88 16.80
C PRO A 20 -11.67 -3.69 18.07
N ASP A 21 -10.64 -3.29 18.82
CA ASP A 21 -10.25 -3.94 20.09
C ASP A 21 -11.04 -3.41 21.31
N GLY A 22 -11.99 -2.48 21.09
CA GLY A 22 -12.78 -1.83 22.13
C GLY A 22 -11.98 -0.86 23.00
N ARG A 23 -10.71 -0.60 22.69
CA ARG A 23 -9.84 0.28 23.48
C ARG A 23 -9.78 1.64 22.81
N ASN A 24 -9.87 2.69 23.63
CA ASN A 24 -9.74 4.06 23.14
C ASN A 24 -8.24 4.43 22.95
N ARG A 25 -7.62 3.87 21.90
CA ARG A 25 -6.21 4.09 21.53
C ARG A 25 -6.14 4.53 20.06
N PRO A 26 -5.04 5.19 19.64
CA PRO A 26 -4.81 5.50 18.23
C PRO A 26 -4.91 4.23 17.39
N SER A 27 -5.81 4.25 16.40
CA SER A 27 -6.11 3.14 15.51
C SER A 27 -6.30 3.67 14.09
N PRO A 28 -5.83 2.94 13.05
CA PRO A 28 -6.14 3.27 11.66
C PRO A 28 -7.59 2.91 11.28
N VAL A 29 -8.27 2.09 12.09
CA VAL A 29 -9.66 1.65 11.85
C VAL A 29 -10.55 2.10 13.00
N TRP A 30 -11.66 2.72 12.67
CA TRP A 30 -12.72 3.15 13.59
C TRP A 30 -14.06 2.70 13.06
N LEU A 31 -14.91 2.21 13.96
CA LEU A 31 -16.21 1.62 13.66
C LEU A 31 -17.28 2.27 14.51
N CYS A 32 -18.52 2.24 14.03
CA CYS A 32 -19.72 2.57 14.81
C CYS A 32 -20.88 1.68 14.37
N ASP A 33 -21.83 1.46 15.27
CA ASP A 33 -23.04 0.68 14.98
C ASP A 33 -24.12 1.56 14.33
N LEU A 34 -24.71 1.07 13.24
CA LEU A 34 -25.69 1.82 12.45
C LEU A 34 -26.93 0.99 12.13
N LEU A 35 -28.05 1.70 11.96
CA LEU A 35 -29.26 1.14 11.38
C LEU A 35 -29.20 1.21 9.84
N PRO A 36 -29.91 0.33 9.11
CA PRO A 36 -29.87 0.32 7.65
C PRO A 36 -30.39 1.65 7.07
N GLN A 37 -29.53 2.40 6.40
CA GLN A 37 -29.85 3.67 5.72
C GLN A 37 -29.24 3.69 4.31
N GLN A 38 -29.53 4.73 3.53
CA GLN A 38 -29.12 4.78 2.11
C GLN A 38 -27.78 5.46 1.90
N THR A 39 -27.56 6.66 2.46
CA THR A 39 -26.33 7.43 2.22
C THR A 39 -25.58 7.71 3.51
N PHE A 40 -24.28 7.46 3.53
CA PHE A 40 -23.40 7.71 4.66
C PHE A 40 -22.24 8.61 4.24
N ARG A 41 -22.05 9.73 4.93
CA ARG A 41 -20.90 10.62 4.74
C ARG A 41 -20.15 10.81 6.05
N VAL A 42 -18.87 10.45 6.05
CA VAL A 42 -17.97 10.58 7.20
C VAL A 42 -17.09 11.80 6.98
N ILE A 43 -16.99 12.68 7.99
CA ILE A 43 -16.20 13.90 7.95
C ILE A 43 -15.15 13.85 9.06
N TRP A 44 -13.87 13.89 8.67
CA TRP A 44 -12.75 14.05 9.58
C TRP A 44 -12.44 15.54 9.75
N THR A 45 -12.90 16.14 10.85
CA THR A 45 -12.91 17.60 11.06
C THR A 45 -11.52 18.19 11.21
N ALA A 46 -10.59 17.47 11.83
CA ALA A 46 -9.23 17.97 12.07
C ALA A 46 -8.38 18.06 10.78
N GLY A 47 -8.72 17.28 9.77
CA GLY A 47 -8.02 17.21 8.49
C GLY A 47 -8.82 17.79 7.32
N ASN A 48 -10.07 18.21 7.56
CA ASN A 48 -10.98 18.73 6.54
C ASN A 48 -11.16 17.78 5.34
N VAL A 49 -11.25 16.47 5.62
CA VAL A 49 -11.47 15.41 4.62
C VAL A 49 -12.85 14.80 4.86
N GLN A 50 -13.54 14.44 3.79
CA GLN A 50 -14.80 13.71 3.85
C GLN A 50 -14.83 12.59 2.80
N LYS A 51 -15.54 11.52 3.13
CA LYS A 51 -15.81 10.39 2.23
C LYS A 51 -17.28 10.01 2.33
N GLU A 52 -17.87 9.58 1.23
CA GLU A 52 -19.30 9.28 1.13
C GLU A 52 -19.50 7.95 0.41
N CYS A 53 -20.33 7.09 0.98
CA CYS A 53 -20.77 5.84 0.36
C CYS A 53 -22.29 5.71 0.40
N VAL A 54 -22.82 4.90 -0.51
CA VAL A 54 -24.25 4.63 -0.64
C VAL A 54 -24.49 3.13 -0.52
N LEU A 55 -25.38 2.74 0.38
CA LEU A 55 -25.89 1.38 0.49
C LEU A 55 -27.14 1.22 -0.37
N LEU A 56 -26.94 0.66 -1.57
CA LEU A 56 -28.02 0.45 -2.53
C LEU A 56 -29.01 -0.61 -2.04
N LYS A 57 -30.31 -0.40 -2.31
CA LYS A 57 -31.36 -1.34 -1.92
C LYS A 57 -31.08 -2.73 -2.50
N GLY A 58 -31.08 -3.75 -1.63
CA GLY A 58 -30.80 -5.14 -2.00
C GLY A 58 -29.32 -5.53 -1.95
N HIS A 59 -28.40 -4.58 -1.76
CA HIS A 59 -27.01 -4.85 -1.47
C HIS A 59 -26.81 -4.98 0.05
N GLN A 60 -25.79 -5.75 0.45
CA GLN A 60 -25.42 -5.91 1.86
C GLN A 60 -24.37 -4.90 2.31
N GLU A 61 -23.62 -4.33 1.37
CA GLU A 61 -22.46 -3.49 1.62
C GLU A 61 -22.42 -2.32 0.63
N GLY A 62 -21.84 -1.22 1.06
CA GLY A 62 -21.52 -0.06 0.24
C GLY A 62 -20.24 0.58 0.78
N TRP A 63 -19.32 0.94 -0.10
CA TRP A 63 -18.01 1.46 0.28
C TRP A 63 -17.61 2.66 -0.57
N CYS A 64 -16.73 3.48 -0.01
CA CYS A 64 -15.98 4.49 -0.71
C CYS A 64 -14.52 4.21 -0.36
N TRP A 65 -13.73 3.91 -1.39
CA TRP A 65 -12.36 3.47 -1.21
C TRP A 65 -11.45 4.20 -2.18
N ASP A 66 -10.33 4.64 -1.64
CA ASP A 66 -9.30 5.30 -2.39
C ASP A 66 -8.35 4.26 -2.97
N LEU A 67 -8.30 4.18 -4.30
CA LEU A 67 -7.34 3.31 -4.97
C LEU A 67 -5.93 3.81 -4.71
N ALA A 68 -5.00 2.90 -4.46
CA ALA A 68 -3.61 3.25 -4.23
C ALA A 68 -2.97 3.92 -5.44
N THR A 69 -3.43 3.60 -6.65
CA THR A 69 -3.06 4.30 -7.89
C THR A 69 -3.52 5.76 -7.90
N ASP A 70 -4.76 6.03 -7.50
CA ASP A 70 -5.40 7.33 -7.67
C ASP A 70 -4.90 8.32 -6.61
N GLU A 71 -4.77 7.86 -5.37
CA GLU A 71 -4.21 8.66 -4.26
C GLU A 71 -2.68 8.66 -4.23
N GLN A 72 -2.02 8.02 -5.19
CA GLN A 72 -0.56 8.00 -5.30
C GLN A 72 0.11 7.46 -4.01
N LEU A 73 -0.54 6.50 -3.32
CA LEU A 73 -0.20 6.07 -1.95
C LEU A 73 1.23 5.52 -1.84
N PHE A 74 1.64 4.72 -2.82
CA PHE A 74 2.98 4.13 -2.84
C PHE A 74 3.96 4.94 -3.69
N ARG A 75 3.43 5.71 -4.65
CA ARG A 75 4.20 6.37 -5.70
C ARG A 75 3.50 7.60 -6.21
N TYR A 76 4.29 8.66 -6.39
CA TYR A 76 3.86 9.83 -7.14
C TYR A 76 3.90 9.58 -8.64
N GLU A 77 2.92 10.10 -9.34
CA GLU A 77 2.92 10.10 -10.81
C GLU A 77 4.08 10.97 -11.30
N LEU A 78 4.91 10.40 -12.17
CA LEU A 78 6.08 11.08 -12.71
C LEU A 78 5.71 11.81 -14.00
N SER A 79 6.10 13.08 -14.09
CA SER A 79 6.08 13.78 -15.38
C SER A 79 7.00 13.09 -16.39
N MET A 80 6.77 13.32 -17.67
CA MET A 80 7.58 12.74 -18.74
C MET A 80 9.07 13.11 -18.62
N GLU A 81 9.35 14.35 -18.21
CA GLU A 81 10.71 14.86 -18.00
C GLU A 81 11.38 14.11 -16.84
N LYS A 82 10.69 13.99 -15.70
CA LYS A 82 11.22 13.26 -14.53
C LYS A 82 11.47 11.80 -14.85
N SER A 83 10.52 11.14 -15.54
CA SER A 83 10.66 9.75 -15.98
C SER A 83 11.88 9.56 -16.90
N THR A 84 12.10 10.47 -17.83
CA THR A 84 13.25 10.43 -18.75
C THR A 84 14.58 10.56 -18.01
N VAL A 85 14.67 11.49 -17.06
CA VAL A 85 15.86 11.66 -16.21
C VAL A 85 16.11 10.39 -15.40
N LEU A 86 15.11 9.89 -14.69
CA LEU A 86 15.25 8.69 -13.85
C LEU A 86 15.62 7.43 -14.64
N ARG A 87 15.13 7.29 -15.88
CA ARG A 87 15.56 6.21 -16.79
C ARG A 87 17.01 6.35 -17.21
N SER A 88 17.49 7.58 -17.37
CA SER A 88 18.90 7.86 -17.68
C SER A 88 19.78 7.53 -16.47
N GLU A 89 19.38 7.93 -15.27
CA GLU A 89 20.04 7.54 -14.00
C GLU A 89 20.09 6.03 -13.82
N LEU A 90 19.00 5.32 -14.13
CA LEU A 90 18.96 3.86 -14.09
C LEU A 90 20.00 3.24 -15.04
N LYS A 91 20.20 3.84 -16.22
CA LYS A 91 21.23 3.40 -17.16
C LYS A 91 22.65 3.67 -16.62
N TYR A 92 22.91 4.84 -16.07
CA TYR A 92 24.22 5.16 -15.49
C TYR A 92 24.55 4.28 -14.29
N CYS A 93 23.55 3.92 -13.48
CA CYS A 93 23.75 2.94 -12.42
C CYS A 93 24.20 1.58 -13.01
N LYS A 94 23.74 1.17 -14.21
CA LYS A 94 24.14 -0.12 -14.85
C LYS A 94 25.60 -0.11 -15.21
N GLU A 95 26.04 0.99 -15.81
CA GLU A 95 27.43 1.21 -16.13
C GLU A 95 28.30 1.23 -14.85
N LEU A 96 27.83 1.87 -13.78
CA LEU A 96 28.56 1.91 -12.50
C LEU A 96 28.64 0.53 -11.83
N GLN A 97 27.58 -0.28 -11.88
CA GLN A 97 27.60 -1.63 -11.30
C GLN A 97 28.59 -2.54 -12.03
N GLU A 98 28.76 -2.39 -13.34
CA GLU A 98 29.77 -3.14 -14.09
C GLU A 98 31.19 -2.79 -13.62
N LEU A 99 31.43 -1.54 -13.22
CA LEU A 99 32.71 -1.09 -12.68
C LEU A 99 32.90 -1.44 -11.20
N GLU A 100 31.84 -1.37 -10.41
CA GLU A 100 31.83 -1.57 -8.96
C GLU A 100 30.71 -2.53 -8.53
N PRO A 101 30.84 -3.85 -8.77
CA PRO A 101 29.76 -4.81 -8.57
C PRO A 101 29.33 -4.96 -7.10
N GLU A 102 30.21 -4.61 -6.16
CA GLU A 102 29.97 -4.66 -4.72
C GLU A 102 29.59 -3.29 -4.13
N ASN A 103 29.31 -2.28 -4.97
CA ASN A 103 28.83 -0.99 -4.48
C ASN A 103 27.36 -1.11 -4.02
N LYS A 104 27.18 -1.30 -2.72
CA LYS A 104 25.86 -1.44 -2.09
C LYS A 104 24.93 -0.24 -2.30
N TRP A 105 25.48 0.97 -2.42
CA TRP A 105 24.68 2.17 -2.66
C TRP A 105 24.15 2.20 -4.09
N CYS A 106 24.96 1.76 -5.05
CA CYS A 106 24.53 1.59 -6.44
C CYS A 106 23.40 0.57 -6.52
N LEU A 107 23.59 -0.63 -5.95
CA LEU A 107 22.58 -1.70 -5.92
C LEU A 107 21.26 -1.27 -5.24
N LEU A 108 21.32 -0.53 -4.13
CA LEU A 108 20.12 -0.02 -3.47
C LEU A 108 19.43 1.05 -4.32
N THR A 109 20.19 1.99 -4.89
CA THR A 109 19.66 3.05 -5.76
C THR A 109 18.93 2.46 -6.96
N PHE A 110 19.49 1.40 -7.53
CA PHE A 110 18.86 0.61 -8.58
C PHE A 110 17.46 0.12 -8.25
N ILE A 111 17.35 -0.54 -7.11
CA ILE A 111 16.10 -1.08 -6.61
C ILE A 111 15.09 0.07 -6.46
N LEU A 112 15.51 1.20 -5.88
CA LEU A 112 14.64 2.36 -5.68
C LEU A 112 14.20 3.01 -7.00
N LEU A 113 15.08 3.11 -8.00
CA LEU A 113 14.75 3.65 -9.32
C LEU A 113 13.75 2.75 -10.06
N MET A 114 13.94 1.43 -10.02
CA MET A 114 12.96 0.48 -10.56
C MET A 114 11.62 0.57 -9.81
N GLN A 115 11.67 0.69 -8.48
CA GLN A 115 10.52 0.93 -7.61
C GLN A 115 9.93 2.34 -7.76
N LEU A 116 10.52 3.24 -8.53
CA LEU A 116 9.92 4.55 -8.81
C LEU A 116 9.35 4.59 -10.23
N LEU A 117 10.07 4.00 -11.18
CA LEU A 117 9.72 3.99 -12.60
C LEU A 117 8.56 3.04 -12.93
N ASP A 118 8.67 1.76 -12.55
CA ASP A 118 7.64 0.76 -12.86
C ASP A 118 7.80 -0.51 -11.97
N PRO A 119 6.97 -0.70 -10.93
CA PRO A 119 7.13 -1.82 -9.99
C PRO A 119 6.96 -3.17 -10.66
N LEU A 120 5.95 -3.24 -11.53
CA LEU A 120 5.37 -4.47 -11.99
C LEU A 120 6.22 -4.99 -13.15
N LEU A 121 6.71 -4.08 -14.00
CA LEU A 121 7.68 -4.40 -15.04
C LEU A 121 8.99 -4.91 -14.46
N TYR A 122 9.52 -4.25 -13.42
CA TYR A 122 10.84 -4.56 -12.87
C TYR A 122 10.83 -5.54 -11.69
N GLU A 123 9.68 -6.09 -11.28
CA GLU A 123 9.56 -6.92 -10.07
C GLU A 123 10.60 -8.04 -9.99
N LYS A 124 10.77 -8.81 -11.07
CA LYS A 124 11.74 -9.91 -11.13
C LYS A 124 13.18 -9.42 -11.02
N GLU A 125 13.51 -8.32 -11.71
CA GLU A 125 14.84 -7.73 -11.70
C GLU A 125 15.16 -7.22 -10.28
N MET A 126 14.25 -6.45 -9.66
CA MET A 126 14.39 -5.98 -8.28
C MET A 126 14.66 -7.11 -7.29
N LEU A 127 13.94 -8.23 -7.40
CA LEU A 127 14.15 -9.39 -6.52
C LEU A 127 15.57 -9.97 -6.64
N GLN A 128 16.13 -10.00 -7.84
CA GLN A 128 17.52 -10.44 -8.05
C GLN A 128 18.50 -9.47 -7.40
N TYR A 129 18.30 -8.16 -7.57
CA TYR A 129 19.13 -7.14 -6.94
C TYR A 129 19.05 -7.17 -5.42
N PHE A 130 17.89 -7.48 -4.82
CA PHE A 130 17.78 -7.69 -3.37
C PHE A 130 18.65 -8.86 -2.91
N GLN A 131 18.70 -9.97 -3.64
CA GLN A 131 19.57 -11.09 -3.27
C GLN A 131 21.06 -10.70 -3.35
N THR A 132 21.47 -10.04 -4.44
CA THR A 132 22.85 -9.54 -4.59
C THR A 132 23.22 -8.54 -3.49
N LEU A 133 22.33 -7.61 -3.18
CA LEU A 133 22.56 -6.62 -2.13
C LEU A 133 22.67 -7.27 -0.75
N LYS A 134 21.90 -8.33 -0.47
CA LYS A 134 22.04 -9.09 0.78
C LYS A 134 23.37 -9.83 0.88
N THR A 135 23.93 -10.30 -0.24
CA THR A 135 25.27 -10.91 -0.23
C THR A 135 26.37 -9.87 -0.03
N VAL A 136 26.19 -8.66 -0.57
CA VAL A 136 27.16 -7.54 -0.45
C VAL A 136 27.08 -6.84 0.91
N ASP A 137 25.89 -6.68 1.49
CA ASP A 137 25.68 -6.07 2.81
C ASP A 137 24.88 -7.00 3.75
N PRO A 138 25.48 -8.12 4.19
CA PRO A 138 24.77 -9.13 4.99
C PRO A 138 24.33 -8.62 6.36
N VAL A 139 24.99 -7.58 6.90
CA VAL A 139 24.61 -6.95 8.17
C VAL A 139 23.22 -6.32 8.10
N ARG A 140 22.77 -5.93 6.89
CA ARG A 140 21.43 -5.37 6.64
C ARG A 140 20.43 -6.37 6.07
N ALA A 141 20.73 -7.66 6.01
CA ALA A 141 19.88 -8.67 5.39
C ALA A 141 18.41 -8.61 5.86
N ALA A 142 18.17 -8.57 7.18
CA ALA A 142 16.81 -8.49 7.74
C ALA A 142 16.07 -7.19 7.34
N TYR A 143 16.78 -6.06 7.26
CA TYR A 143 16.19 -4.81 6.77
C TYR A 143 15.81 -4.92 5.29
N LEU A 144 16.66 -5.54 4.48
CA LEU A 144 16.44 -5.73 3.06
C LEU A 144 15.29 -6.71 2.80
N ASP A 145 15.15 -7.76 3.61
CA ASP A 145 14.00 -8.68 3.55
C ASP A 145 12.69 -7.96 3.89
N ASN A 146 12.69 -7.08 4.90
CA ASN A 146 11.52 -6.27 5.23
C ASN A 146 11.17 -5.25 4.12
N LEU A 147 12.18 -4.61 3.53
CA LEU A 147 11.98 -3.68 2.42
C LEU A 147 11.45 -4.39 1.16
N CYS A 148 12.01 -5.57 0.86
CA CYS A 148 11.53 -6.43 -0.21
C CYS A 148 10.07 -6.86 0.04
N SER A 149 9.74 -7.22 1.28
CA SER A 149 8.37 -7.57 1.68
C SER A 149 7.40 -6.42 1.45
N LYS A 150 7.81 -5.19 1.81
CA LYS A 150 7.02 -3.97 1.54
C LYS A 150 6.72 -3.82 0.05
N PHE A 151 7.73 -3.89 -0.81
CA PHE A 151 7.53 -3.70 -2.26
C PHE A 151 6.69 -4.83 -2.88
N LEU A 152 6.87 -6.07 -2.44
CA LEU A 152 6.06 -7.18 -2.89
C LEU A 152 4.59 -7.04 -2.49
N LEU A 153 4.31 -6.49 -1.31
CA LEU A 153 2.95 -6.20 -0.88
C LEU A 153 2.33 -5.08 -1.73
N GLU A 154 3.03 -3.96 -1.89
CA GLU A 154 2.60 -2.84 -2.74
C GLU A 154 2.30 -3.31 -4.17
N ASN A 155 3.18 -4.11 -4.77
CA ASN A 155 2.95 -4.69 -6.10
C ASN A 155 1.72 -5.61 -6.15
N SER A 156 1.44 -6.33 -5.07
CA SER A 156 0.28 -7.22 -5.01
C SER A 156 -1.01 -6.41 -4.94
N MET A 157 -0.99 -5.29 -4.21
CA MET A 157 -2.13 -4.37 -4.13
C MET A 157 -2.39 -3.70 -5.47
N LEU A 158 -1.35 -3.22 -6.17
CA LEU A 158 -1.49 -2.67 -7.52
C LEU A 158 -2.07 -3.70 -8.52
N LYS A 159 -1.64 -4.97 -8.44
CA LYS A 159 -2.19 -6.05 -9.28
C LYS A 159 -3.66 -6.34 -8.94
N MET A 160 -4.02 -6.29 -7.66
CA MET A 160 -5.38 -6.49 -7.19
C MET A 160 -6.31 -5.37 -7.68
N GLU A 161 -5.88 -4.11 -7.57
CA GLU A 161 -6.59 -2.94 -8.09
C GLU A 161 -6.77 -3.01 -9.60
N TYR A 162 -5.70 -3.31 -10.35
CA TYR A 162 -5.76 -3.44 -11.80
C TYR A 162 -6.71 -4.57 -12.27
N ALA A 163 -6.82 -5.64 -11.49
CA ALA A 163 -7.72 -6.75 -11.78
C ALA A 163 -9.15 -6.53 -11.27
N GLU A 164 -9.42 -5.43 -10.54
CA GLU A 164 -10.71 -5.12 -9.90
C GLU A 164 -11.23 -6.29 -9.03
N VAL A 165 -10.33 -6.96 -8.30
CA VAL A 165 -10.67 -8.06 -7.40
C VAL A 165 -10.42 -7.69 -5.94
N HIS A 166 -11.12 -8.36 -5.01
CA HIS A 166 -10.90 -8.18 -3.57
C HIS A 166 -10.13 -9.36 -2.95
N MET A 167 -9.18 -9.90 -3.70
CA MET A 167 -8.37 -11.07 -3.32
C MET A 167 -6.89 -10.73 -3.43
N LEU A 168 -6.16 -10.88 -2.32
CA LEU A 168 -4.73 -10.61 -2.26
C LEU A 168 -3.93 -11.91 -2.10
N HIS A 169 -3.18 -12.26 -3.14
CA HIS A 169 -2.30 -13.43 -3.15
C HIS A 169 -0.87 -13.06 -2.76
N LEU A 170 -0.43 -13.51 -1.58
CA LEU A 170 0.92 -13.29 -1.06
C LEU A 170 1.70 -14.59 -0.83
N SER A 171 1.16 -15.71 -1.29
CA SER A 171 1.77 -17.03 -1.18
C SER A 171 3.16 -17.08 -1.82
N HIS A 172 4.11 -17.78 -1.20
CA HIS A 172 5.45 -18.04 -1.74
C HIS A 172 6.32 -16.79 -1.99
N LYS A 173 5.97 -15.64 -1.40
CA LYS A 173 6.73 -14.40 -1.55
C LYS A 173 7.84 -14.21 -0.51
N GLY A 174 8.02 -15.16 0.41
CA GLY A 174 9.08 -15.11 1.43
C GLY A 174 8.98 -13.90 2.36
N LEU A 175 7.77 -13.40 2.60
CA LEU A 175 7.57 -12.15 3.34
C LEU A 175 7.96 -12.32 4.81
N THR A 176 8.68 -11.35 5.33
CA THR A 176 9.12 -11.22 6.73
C THR A 176 8.35 -10.15 7.49
N MET A 177 7.53 -9.35 6.80
CA MET A 177 6.74 -8.27 7.39
C MET A 177 5.47 -7.99 6.58
N LEU A 178 4.46 -7.43 7.25
CA LEU A 178 3.21 -6.94 6.64
C LEU A 178 3.09 -5.44 6.90
N CYS A 179 2.98 -4.64 5.84
CA CYS A 179 2.75 -3.19 5.91
C CYS A 179 1.40 -2.83 5.31
N HIS A 180 1.00 -1.56 5.37
CA HIS A 180 -0.17 -1.01 4.66
C HIS A 180 -1.47 -1.81 4.89
N LEU A 181 -1.63 -2.43 6.06
CA LEU A 181 -2.78 -3.29 6.35
C LEU A 181 -4.08 -2.50 6.40
N GLU A 182 -3.99 -1.22 6.76
CA GLU A 182 -5.10 -0.28 6.70
C GLU A 182 -5.66 -0.15 5.29
N GLN A 183 -4.86 -0.42 4.25
CA GLN A 183 -5.27 -0.34 2.85
C GLN A 183 -5.96 -1.61 2.35
N LEU A 184 -6.10 -2.64 3.20
CA LEU A 184 -6.67 -3.93 2.83
C LEU A 184 -8.10 -4.12 3.32
N PHE A 185 -8.79 -3.02 3.67
CA PHE A 185 -10.11 -3.06 4.30
C PHE A 185 -11.15 -3.83 3.48
N LEU A 186 -11.12 -3.71 2.14
CA LEU A 186 -12.04 -4.40 1.24
C LEU A 186 -11.61 -5.82 0.86
N VAL A 187 -10.45 -6.29 1.30
CA VAL A 187 -9.96 -7.62 0.93
C VAL A 187 -10.79 -8.69 1.64
N THR A 188 -11.42 -9.56 0.84
CA THR A 188 -12.27 -10.66 1.33
C THR A 188 -11.48 -11.97 1.47
N HIS A 189 -10.40 -12.12 0.69
CA HIS A 189 -9.58 -13.32 0.67
C HIS A 189 -8.10 -12.94 0.73
N PHE A 190 -7.41 -13.42 1.77
CA PHE A 190 -6.02 -13.08 2.06
C PHE A 190 -5.18 -14.35 2.15
N ASP A 191 -4.40 -14.65 1.10
CA ASP A 191 -3.57 -15.86 1.06
C ASP A 191 -2.15 -15.57 1.55
N LEU A 192 -1.79 -16.21 2.66
CA LEU A 192 -0.48 -16.10 3.33
C LEU A 192 0.30 -17.40 3.36
N LEU A 193 -0.03 -18.40 2.55
CA LEU A 193 0.67 -19.68 2.61
C LEU A 193 2.18 -19.53 2.35
N HIS A 194 3.01 -20.21 3.15
CA HIS A 194 4.49 -20.18 3.11
C HIS A 194 5.13 -18.81 3.40
N LYS A 195 4.94 -18.31 4.64
CA LYS A 195 5.61 -17.11 5.18
C LYS A 195 6.71 -17.49 6.18
N HIS A 196 7.70 -16.61 6.34
CA HIS A 196 8.66 -16.61 7.45
C HIS A 196 8.38 -15.42 8.38
N LEU A 197 7.10 -15.23 8.75
CA LEU A 197 6.67 -14.20 9.72
C LEU A 197 7.03 -14.63 11.15
#